data_AF-A0A9D7X6J9-F1
#
_entry.id   AF-A0A9D7X6J9-F1
#
_cell.length_a   1.000
_cell.length_b   1.000
_cell.length_c   1.000
_cell.angle_alpha   90.00
_cell.angle_beta   90.00
_cell.angle_gamma   90.00
#
_symmetry.space_group_name_H-M   'P 1'
#
loop_
_entity.id
_entity.type
_entity.pdbx_description
1 polymer ?
#
loop_
_entity_poly.entity_id
_entity_poly.type
_entity_poly.pdbx_seq_one_letter_code
_entity_poly.pdbx_strand_id
1 'polypeptide(L)'
;MKIIQPEDLVCMDALAAQVPLRVDLAYARADNFLFGERLYRTDAQLYLHSFLADVVVHAAELAFQRHGLTLVLYDGLRTVEAQQRMLETRRVKENPHWVENIPRLLSRPGEGGHPRGMAVDVSLLDTYGQALDMGTVFDFLAENPDAAHNPAHRDHPQTEAVQTHRDILDRVMLEGAKKAGRVLFPLPQEWWDYRLPTEFFSQYAPLSEANLPPDLRLL
;
A
#
# COMPACT_ATOMS: atom_id res chain seq x y z
N MET A 1 16.51 -16.16 8.50
CA MET A 1 15.51 -15.10 8.23
C MET A 1 14.53 -15.10 9.40
N LYS A 2 14.15 -13.93 9.93
CA LYS A 2 13.18 -13.78 11.04
C LYS A 2 11.79 -14.22 10.57
N ILE A 3 10.98 -14.74 11.48
CA ILE A 3 9.61 -15.19 11.19
C ILE A 3 8.65 -14.18 11.81
N ILE A 4 7.71 -13.68 11.01
CA ILE A 4 6.62 -12.82 11.46
C ILE A 4 5.58 -13.73 12.10
N GLN A 5 5.21 -13.47 13.35
CA GLN A 5 4.15 -14.18 14.04
C GLN A 5 2.80 -13.49 13.81
N PRO A 6 1.66 -14.19 13.98
CA PRO A 6 0.35 -13.57 13.86
C PRO A 6 0.15 -12.35 14.76
N GLU A 7 0.71 -12.36 15.98
CA GLU A 7 0.67 -11.23 16.91
C GLU A 7 1.47 -10.00 16.46
N ASP A 8 2.38 -10.16 15.49
CA ASP A 8 3.07 -9.04 14.87
C ASP A 8 2.17 -8.30 13.86
N LEU A 9 1.02 -8.86 13.49
CA LEU A 9 0.09 -8.30 12.52
C LEU A 9 -1.06 -7.57 13.22
N VAL A 10 -1.27 -6.32 12.82
CA VAL A 10 -2.32 -5.44 13.32
C VAL A 10 -3.42 -5.33 12.28
N CYS A 11 -4.65 -5.64 12.67
CA CYS A 11 -5.85 -5.45 11.84
C CYS A 11 -6.21 -3.96 11.80
N MET A 12 -6.04 -3.33 10.64
CA MET A 12 -6.30 -1.90 10.47
C MET A 12 -7.81 -1.60 10.43
N ASP A 13 -8.64 -2.53 9.98
CA ASP A 13 -10.10 -2.42 10.03
C ASP A 13 -10.61 -2.24 11.47
N ALA A 14 -10.01 -2.96 12.42
CA ALA A 14 -10.36 -2.85 13.84
C ALA A 14 -9.95 -1.48 14.44
N LEU A 15 -8.92 -0.85 13.88
CA LEU A 15 -8.45 0.48 14.31
C LEU A 15 -9.23 1.63 13.65
N ALA A 16 -9.88 1.40 12.50
CA ALA A 16 -10.61 2.42 11.75
C ALA A 16 -11.73 3.11 12.56
N ALA A 17 -12.24 2.46 13.62
CA ALA A 17 -13.24 3.05 14.51
C ALA A 17 -12.65 4.05 15.53
N GLN A 18 -11.34 4.06 15.73
CA GLN A 18 -10.64 4.81 16.78
C GLN A 18 -9.63 5.83 16.24
N VAL A 19 -9.20 5.63 14.99
CA VAL A 19 -8.18 6.42 14.31
C VAL A 19 -8.82 7.04 13.07
N PRO A 20 -8.48 8.28 12.66
CA PRO A 20 -9.03 8.92 11.47
C PRO A 20 -8.46 8.30 10.18
N LEU A 21 -8.79 7.03 9.96
CA LEU A 21 -8.48 6.25 8.78
C LEU A 21 -9.71 5.46 8.33
N ARG A 22 -9.72 5.10 7.06
CA ARG A 22 -10.68 4.20 6.43
C ARG A 22 -9.92 3.07 5.73
N VAL A 23 -10.46 1.86 5.79
CA VAL A 23 -9.99 0.75 4.97
C VAL A 23 -10.89 0.62 3.75
N ASP A 24 -10.28 0.55 2.58
CA ASP A 24 -10.90 0.29 1.30
C ASP A 24 -10.08 -0.78 0.57
N LEU A 25 -10.09 -2.01 1.12
CA LEU A 25 -9.23 -3.11 0.72
C LEU A 25 -9.46 -3.48 -0.76
N ALA A 26 -8.65 -2.89 -1.64
CA ALA A 26 -8.95 -2.76 -3.06
C ALA A 26 -9.12 -4.10 -3.75
N TYR A 27 -8.32 -5.08 -3.33
CA TYR A 27 -8.27 -6.42 -3.92
C TYR A 27 -9.31 -7.40 -3.39
N ALA A 28 -10.04 -7.03 -2.33
CA ALA A 28 -11.25 -7.73 -1.88
C ALA A 28 -12.52 -7.24 -2.60
N ARG A 29 -12.46 -6.08 -3.27
CA ARG A 29 -13.60 -5.53 -4.00
C ARG A 29 -13.95 -6.36 -5.24
N ALA A 30 -15.23 -6.36 -5.59
CA ALA A 30 -15.71 -7.04 -6.81
C ALA A 30 -15.28 -6.31 -8.08
N ASP A 31 -15.17 -4.98 -8.00
CA ASP A 31 -14.87 -4.05 -9.08
C ASP A 31 -13.39 -3.62 -9.04
N ASN A 32 -12.48 -4.57 -8.81
CA ASN A 32 -11.05 -4.30 -8.92
C ASN A 32 -10.68 -4.02 -10.40
N PHE A 33 -10.88 -2.76 -10.82
CA PHE A 33 -10.83 -2.31 -12.21
C PHE A 33 -9.47 -2.55 -12.87
N LEU A 34 -8.39 -2.58 -12.08
CA LEU A 34 -7.07 -2.86 -12.62
C LEU A 34 -7.03 -4.32 -13.11
N PHE A 35 -7.30 -5.28 -12.24
CA PHE A 35 -7.10 -6.70 -12.56
C PHE A 35 -8.32 -7.36 -13.24
N GLY A 36 -9.49 -6.73 -13.16
CA GLY A 36 -10.73 -7.25 -13.74
C GLY A 36 -11.33 -8.44 -12.95
N GLU A 37 -10.71 -8.79 -11.84
CA GLU A 37 -11.15 -9.87 -10.95
C GLU A 37 -10.76 -9.56 -9.50
N ARG A 38 -11.53 -10.13 -8.57
CA ARG A 38 -11.23 -10.09 -7.15
C ARG A 38 -10.08 -11.04 -6.84
N LEU A 39 -9.08 -10.56 -6.08
CA LEU A 39 -7.95 -11.40 -5.67
C LEU A 39 -8.16 -11.98 -4.28
N TYR A 40 -8.69 -11.20 -3.34
CA TYR A 40 -8.89 -11.60 -1.94
C TYR A 40 -10.31 -12.14 -1.70
N ARG A 41 -10.53 -12.81 -0.57
CA ARG A 41 -11.86 -13.10 -0.06
C ARG A 41 -12.60 -11.81 0.33
N THR A 42 -13.94 -11.85 0.32
CA THR A 42 -14.78 -10.66 0.57
C THR A 42 -14.73 -10.12 1.99
N ASP A 43 -14.42 -10.99 2.93
CA ASP A 43 -14.31 -10.73 4.36
C ASP A 43 -12.84 -10.67 4.81
N ALA A 44 -11.90 -10.55 3.87
CA ALA A 44 -10.51 -10.25 4.17
C ALA A 44 -10.42 -8.88 4.85
N GLN A 45 -9.47 -8.75 5.77
CA GLN A 45 -9.15 -7.51 6.44
C GLN A 45 -7.75 -7.04 6.05
N LEU A 46 -7.49 -5.75 6.22
CA LEU A 46 -6.19 -5.16 5.96
C LEU A 46 -5.30 -5.33 7.19
N TYR A 47 -4.19 -6.05 7.01
CA TYR A 47 -3.19 -6.25 8.04
C TYR A 47 -1.90 -5.53 7.70
N LEU A 48 -1.28 -4.90 8.70
CA LEU A 48 0.09 -4.39 8.62
C LEU A 48 0.90 -5.01 9.74
N HIS A 49 2.21 -5.18 9.54
CA HIS A 49 3.10 -5.46 10.66
C HIS A 49 3.03 -4.27 11.63
N SER A 50 3.04 -4.56 12.94
CA SER A 50 2.96 -3.60 14.04
C SER A 50 3.87 -2.38 13.87
N PHE A 51 5.08 -2.55 13.32
CA PHE A 51 6.00 -1.45 13.04
C PHE A 51 5.44 -0.43 12.04
N LEU A 52 4.75 -0.89 10.98
CA LEU A 52 4.14 -0.01 9.98
C LEU A 52 2.74 0.44 10.39
N ALA A 53 1.99 -0.38 11.13
CA ALA A 53 0.72 0.02 11.71
C ALA A 53 0.86 1.27 12.60
N ASP A 54 1.88 1.31 13.46
CA ASP A 54 2.19 2.46 14.34
C ASP A 54 2.48 3.74 13.53
N VAL A 55 3.25 3.61 12.45
CA VAL A 55 3.53 4.69 11.49
C VAL A 55 2.24 5.25 10.90
N VAL A 56 1.35 4.36 10.43
CA VAL A 56 0.07 4.73 9.79
C VAL A 56 -0.88 5.39 10.78
N VAL A 57 -0.94 4.92 12.04
CA VAL A 57 -1.76 5.56 13.09
C VAL A 57 -1.30 7.00 13.32
N HIS A 58 -0.01 7.22 13.50
CA HIS A 58 0.52 8.58 13.67
C HIS A 58 0.31 9.45 12.42
N ALA A 59 0.48 8.90 11.23
CA ALA A 59 0.21 9.62 9.99
C ALA A 59 -1.27 10.02 9.87
N ALA A 60 -2.19 9.14 10.23
CA ALA A 60 -3.62 9.41 10.24
C ALA A 60 -3.98 10.55 11.20
N GLU A 61 -3.48 10.49 12.44
CA GLU A 61 -3.66 11.55 13.43
C GLU A 61 -3.13 12.90 12.91
N LEU A 62 -1.94 12.90 12.29
CA LEU A 62 -1.33 14.11 11.74
C LEU A 62 -2.14 14.69 10.57
N ALA A 63 -2.60 13.85 9.64
CA ALA A 63 -3.43 14.27 8.52
C ALA A 63 -4.72 14.93 9.00
N PHE A 64 -5.37 14.31 10.00
CA PHE A 64 -6.61 14.82 10.55
C PHE A 64 -6.41 16.11 11.34
N GLN A 65 -5.45 16.15 12.26
CA GLN A 65 -5.22 17.30 13.14
C GLN A 65 -4.78 18.56 12.39
N ARG A 66 -4.02 18.40 11.29
CA ARG A 66 -3.43 19.54 10.57
C ARG A 66 -4.23 19.96 9.35
N HIS A 67 -4.93 19.03 8.72
CA HIS A 67 -5.57 19.25 7.42
C HIS A 67 -7.06 18.85 7.39
N GLY A 68 -7.59 18.23 8.45
CA GLY A 68 -8.95 17.70 8.47
C GLY A 68 -9.14 16.50 7.53
N LEU A 69 -8.05 15.88 7.07
CA LEU A 69 -8.08 14.77 6.12
C LEU A 69 -8.05 13.43 6.83
N THR A 70 -8.67 12.42 6.21
CA THR A 70 -8.69 11.03 6.70
C THR A 70 -7.81 10.18 5.79
N LEU A 71 -6.97 9.28 6.34
CA LEU A 71 -6.25 8.34 5.47
C LEU A 71 -7.20 7.28 4.91
N VAL A 72 -6.98 6.84 3.68
CA VAL A 72 -7.63 5.65 3.12
C VAL A 72 -6.58 4.62 2.73
N LEU A 73 -6.70 3.41 3.27
CA LEU A 73 -5.77 2.30 3.04
C LEU A 73 -6.35 1.35 1.99
N TYR A 74 -5.59 1.09 0.93
CA TYR A 74 -6.00 0.24 -0.19
C TYR A 74 -5.43 -1.17 -0.12
N ASP A 75 -4.17 -1.30 0.33
CA ASP A 75 -3.52 -2.59 0.51
C ASP A 75 -2.46 -2.55 1.62
N GLY A 76 -2.14 -3.72 2.17
CA GLY A 76 -1.17 -3.92 3.23
C GLY A 76 -0.43 -5.24 3.05
N LEU A 77 -0.67 -6.20 3.95
CA LEU A 77 -0.22 -7.57 3.76
C LEU A 77 -0.77 -8.13 2.45
N ARG A 78 0.13 -8.54 1.55
CA ARG A 78 -0.17 -9.29 0.30
C ARG A 78 0.65 -10.56 0.31
N THR A 79 0.05 -11.70 0.66
CA THR A 79 0.73 -12.99 0.76
C THR A 79 1.43 -13.39 -0.55
N VAL A 80 2.37 -14.33 -0.45
CA VAL A 80 3.07 -14.88 -1.63
C VAL A 80 2.07 -15.40 -2.67
N GLU A 81 1.04 -16.11 -2.23
CA GLU A 81 -0.01 -16.66 -3.10
C GLU A 81 -0.89 -15.55 -3.69
N ALA A 82 -1.18 -14.49 -2.93
CA ALA A 82 -1.89 -13.31 -3.44
C ALA A 82 -1.09 -12.58 -4.54
N GLN A 83 0.21 -12.39 -4.36
CA GLN A 83 1.08 -11.85 -5.41
C GLN A 83 1.10 -12.76 -6.63
N GLN A 84 1.22 -14.08 -6.45
CA GLN A 84 1.18 -15.03 -7.56
C GLN A 84 -0.15 -14.92 -8.33
N ARG A 85 -1.28 -14.90 -7.62
CA ARG A 85 -2.61 -14.72 -8.24
C ARG A 85 -2.72 -13.41 -9.01
N MET A 86 -2.17 -12.32 -8.47
CA MET A 86 -2.10 -11.02 -9.15
C MET A 86 -1.35 -11.11 -10.50
N LEU A 87 -0.20 -11.80 -10.52
CA LEU A 87 0.58 -12.00 -11.75
C LEU A 87 -0.12 -12.93 -12.75
N GLU A 88 -1.02 -13.79 -12.28
CA GLU A 88 -1.78 -14.70 -13.13
C GLU A 88 -3.00 -14.06 -13.81
N THR A 89 -3.38 -12.85 -13.39
CA THR A 89 -4.47 -12.09 -13.99
C THR A 89 -4.21 -11.83 -15.47
N ARG A 90 -5.29 -11.79 -16.26
CA ARG A 90 -5.20 -11.58 -17.71
C ARG A 90 -4.42 -10.30 -18.05
N ARG A 91 -4.71 -9.19 -17.36
CA ARG A 91 -4.10 -7.90 -17.67
C ARG A 91 -2.59 -7.90 -17.43
N VAL A 92 -2.12 -8.53 -16.35
CA VAL A 92 -0.66 -8.62 -16.09
C VAL A 92 0.01 -9.54 -17.11
N LYS A 93 -0.61 -10.66 -17.48
CA LYS A 93 -0.09 -11.54 -18.55
C LYS A 93 -0.01 -10.86 -19.91
N GLU A 94 -0.95 -9.95 -20.21
CA GLU A 94 -0.93 -9.12 -21.43
C GLU A 94 0.10 -7.97 -21.36
N ASN A 95 0.63 -7.66 -20.16
CA ASN A 95 1.58 -6.57 -19.91
C ASN A 95 2.80 -7.05 -19.10
N PRO A 96 3.62 -7.99 -19.63
CA PRO A 96 4.72 -8.62 -18.89
C PRO A 96 5.81 -7.61 -18.45
N HIS A 97 5.92 -6.47 -19.15
CA HIS A 97 6.87 -5.41 -18.85
C HIS A 97 6.70 -4.83 -17.43
N TRP A 98 5.50 -4.90 -16.82
CA TRP A 98 5.29 -4.49 -15.42
C TRP A 98 6.09 -5.32 -14.41
N VAL A 99 6.44 -6.56 -14.77
CA VAL A 99 7.19 -7.51 -13.93
C VAL A 99 8.64 -7.66 -14.41
N GLU A 100 8.90 -7.44 -15.69
CA GLU A 100 10.20 -7.73 -16.32
C GLU A 100 11.14 -6.52 -16.36
N ASN A 101 10.61 -5.31 -16.57
CA ASN A 101 11.43 -4.11 -16.69
C ASN A 101 11.99 -3.65 -15.33
N ILE A 102 13.06 -2.87 -15.37
CA ILE A 102 13.67 -2.25 -14.19
C ILE A 102 13.57 -0.72 -14.32
N PRO A 103 13.00 -0.03 -13.31
CA PRO A 103 12.35 -0.58 -12.12
C PRO A 103 11.06 -1.34 -12.45
N ARG A 104 10.72 -2.36 -11.64
CA ARG A 104 9.45 -3.10 -11.75
C ARG A 104 8.31 -2.28 -11.17
N LEU A 105 7.12 -2.38 -11.74
CA LEU A 105 5.89 -1.89 -11.13
C LEU A 105 5.19 -2.98 -10.31
N LEU A 106 5.37 -4.25 -10.67
CA LEU A 106 4.86 -5.38 -9.89
C LEU A 106 6.00 -6.26 -9.39
N SER A 107 6.00 -6.50 -8.07
CA SER A 107 6.97 -7.38 -7.43
C SER A 107 6.66 -8.86 -7.71
N ARG A 108 7.71 -9.68 -7.80
CA ARG A 108 7.56 -11.14 -7.88
C ARG A 108 7.06 -11.71 -6.54
N PRO A 109 6.46 -12.91 -6.54
CA PRO A 109 5.97 -13.54 -5.31
C PRO A 109 7.06 -13.63 -4.23
N GLY A 110 6.76 -13.11 -3.04
CA GLY A 110 7.66 -13.05 -1.88
C GLY A 110 8.65 -11.87 -1.89
N GLU A 111 8.72 -11.10 -2.96
CA GLU A 111 9.52 -9.87 -3.05
C GLU A 111 8.74 -8.64 -2.55
N GLY A 112 9.48 -7.61 -2.12
CA GLY A 112 8.91 -6.36 -1.62
C GLY A 112 8.46 -6.40 -0.16
N GLY A 113 7.85 -5.28 0.27
CA GLY A 113 7.39 -5.09 1.64
C GLY A 113 6.01 -5.68 1.93
N HIS A 114 5.11 -5.75 0.93
CA HIS A 114 3.74 -6.24 1.13
C HIS A 114 3.67 -7.68 1.67
N PRO A 115 4.46 -8.66 1.20
CA PRO A 115 4.44 -10.02 1.76
C PRO A 115 4.87 -10.11 3.22
N ARG A 116 5.31 -9.01 3.82
CA ARG A 116 5.73 -8.92 5.22
C ARG A 116 4.82 -8.00 6.03
N GLY A 117 3.76 -7.45 5.43
CA GLY A 117 2.95 -6.38 6.02
C GLY A 117 3.75 -5.10 6.28
N MET A 118 4.88 -4.91 5.59
CA MET A 118 5.82 -3.80 5.79
C MET A 118 5.82 -2.81 4.62
N ALA A 119 4.81 -2.87 3.75
CA ALA A 119 4.42 -1.83 2.81
C ALA A 119 2.92 -1.58 2.94
N VAL A 120 2.50 -0.36 2.62
CA VAL A 120 1.09 0.07 2.64
C VAL A 120 0.82 0.95 1.44
N ASP A 121 -0.33 0.71 0.79
CA ASP A 121 -0.87 1.56 -0.25
C ASP A 121 -1.94 2.47 0.35
N VAL A 122 -1.73 3.78 0.27
CA VAL A 122 -2.52 4.76 1.02
C VAL A 122 -2.76 6.06 0.23
N SER A 123 -3.89 6.71 0.50
CA SER A 123 -4.22 8.05 0.00
C SER A 123 -4.96 8.87 1.07
N LEU A 124 -5.52 10.02 0.67
CA LEU A 124 -6.22 10.98 1.52
C LEU A 124 -7.67 11.13 1.06
N LEU A 125 -8.56 11.22 2.04
CA LEU A 125 -9.94 11.64 1.86
C LEU A 125 -10.15 13.04 2.43
N ASP A 126 -10.95 13.84 1.75
CA ASP A 126 -11.40 15.14 2.24
C ASP A 126 -12.41 15.00 3.40
N THR A 127 -12.87 16.15 3.91
CA THR A 127 -13.83 16.21 5.02
C THR A 127 -15.22 15.66 4.67
N TYR A 128 -15.50 15.44 3.39
CA TYR A 128 -16.73 14.83 2.89
C TYR A 128 -16.55 13.34 2.58
N GLY A 129 -15.37 12.78 2.81
CA GLY A 129 -15.03 11.38 2.55
C GLY A 129 -14.73 11.08 1.08
N GLN A 130 -14.45 12.10 0.26
CA GLN A 130 -14.08 11.96 -1.15
C GLN A 130 -12.57 11.85 -1.29
N ALA A 131 -12.09 10.96 -2.17
CA ALA A 131 -10.66 10.83 -2.44
C ALA A 131 -10.11 12.11 -3.07
N LEU A 132 -8.99 12.58 -2.54
CA LEU A 132 -8.27 13.70 -3.14
C LEU A 132 -7.71 13.31 -4.51
N ASP A 133 -7.70 14.27 -5.44
CA ASP A 133 -7.08 14.07 -6.74
C ASP A 133 -5.56 13.99 -6.59
N MET A 134 -5.02 12.83 -6.93
CA MET A 134 -3.58 12.54 -6.88
C MET A 134 -2.95 12.50 -8.27
N GLY A 135 -3.65 12.95 -9.32
CA GLY A 135 -3.18 12.97 -10.71
C GLY A 135 -3.32 11.64 -11.44
N THR A 136 -3.42 10.53 -10.71
CA THR A 136 -3.85 9.23 -11.22
C THR A 136 -4.74 8.55 -10.19
N VAL A 137 -5.51 7.56 -10.63
CA VAL A 137 -6.12 6.59 -9.72
C VAL A 137 -5.03 5.76 -9.01
N PHE A 138 -5.37 5.18 -7.87
CA PHE A 138 -4.59 4.10 -7.24
C PHE A 138 -4.37 2.97 -8.26
N ASP A 139 -3.22 2.30 -8.19
CA ASP A 139 -2.86 1.17 -9.05
C ASP A 139 -2.75 1.55 -10.54
N PHE A 140 -2.41 2.81 -10.83
CA PHE A 140 -2.07 3.22 -12.19
C PHE A 140 -0.71 2.62 -12.61
N LEU A 141 -0.75 1.56 -13.42
CA LEU A 141 0.45 0.92 -13.97
C LEU A 141 0.79 1.52 -15.35
N ALA A 142 1.86 2.32 -15.39
CA ALA A 142 2.35 2.93 -16.62
C ALA A 142 3.04 1.91 -17.55
N GLU A 143 3.09 2.20 -18.85
CA GLU A 143 3.85 1.41 -19.82
C GLU A 143 5.37 1.53 -19.59
N ASN A 144 5.82 2.74 -19.23
CA ASN A 144 7.19 3.01 -18.83
C ASN A 144 7.19 3.57 -17.40
N PRO A 145 7.92 2.96 -16.44
CA PRO A 145 7.96 3.40 -15.04
C PRO A 145 8.73 4.72 -14.82
N ASP A 146 9.49 5.21 -15.80
CA ASP A 146 10.29 6.43 -15.72
C ASP A 146 9.44 7.66 -15.40
N ALA A 147 9.97 8.58 -14.60
CA ALA A 147 9.29 9.80 -14.19
C ALA A 147 8.71 10.62 -15.35
N ALA A 148 9.36 10.64 -16.52
CA ALA A 148 8.86 11.37 -17.69
C ALA A 148 7.58 10.78 -18.31
N HIS A 149 7.32 9.49 -18.10
CA HIS A 149 6.25 8.73 -18.78
C HIS A 149 5.22 8.13 -17.81
N ASN A 150 5.49 8.19 -16.51
CA ASN A 150 4.62 7.65 -15.47
C ASN A 150 4.00 8.78 -14.64
N PRO A 151 2.74 9.18 -14.90
CA PRO A 151 2.04 10.17 -14.09
C PRO A 151 1.93 9.79 -12.60
N ALA A 152 2.01 8.52 -12.23
CA ALA A 152 2.00 8.08 -10.84
C ALA A 152 3.34 8.30 -10.12
N HIS A 153 4.43 8.52 -10.87
CA HIS A 153 5.75 8.77 -10.32
C HIS A 153 5.78 10.08 -9.54
N ARG A 154 6.48 10.11 -8.40
CA ARG A 154 6.58 11.27 -7.50
C ARG A 154 7.25 12.48 -8.16
N ASP A 155 8.28 12.22 -8.96
CA ASP A 155 8.99 13.25 -9.73
C ASP A 155 8.33 13.61 -11.09
N HIS A 156 7.16 13.06 -11.44
CA HIS A 156 6.45 13.46 -12.64
C HIS A 156 5.84 14.86 -12.47
N PRO A 157 6.01 15.80 -13.42
CA PRO A 157 5.37 17.11 -13.34
C PRO A 157 3.84 17.00 -13.24
N GLN A 158 3.25 17.60 -12.21
CA GLN A 158 1.81 17.59 -11.97
C GLN A 158 1.26 19.01 -11.86
N THR A 159 -0.07 19.13 -11.82
CA THR A 159 -0.71 20.39 -11.44
C THR A 159 -0.34 20.76 -10.00
N GLU A 160 -0.36 22.05 -9.66
CA GLU A 160 -0.05 22.52 -8.31
C GLU A 160 -0.96 21.88 -7.25
N ALA A 161 -2.24 21.67 -7.58
CA ALA A 161 -3.21 21.03 -6.70
C ALA A 161 -2.83 19.57 -6.41
N VAL A 162 -2.51 18.79 -7.44
CA VAL A 162 -2.09 17.39 -7.29
C VAL A 162 -0.78 17.30 -6.51
N GLN A 163 0.20 18.16 -6.81
CA GLN A 163 1.46 18.18 -6.08
C GLN A 163 1.25 18.49 -4.60
N THR A 164 0.36 19.44 -4.28
CA THR A 164 0.01 19.79 -2.91
C THR A 164 -0.58 18.59 -2.15
N HIS A 165 -1.48 17.82 -2.76
CA HIS A 165 -2.05 16.63 -2.12
C HIS A 165 -1.00 15.54 -1.87
N ARG A 166 -0.13 15.28 -2.86
CA ARG A 166 0.98 14.32 -2.74
C ARG A 166 1.97 14.74 -1.66
N ASP A 167 2.32 16.02 -1.60
CA ASP A 167 3.22 16.59 -0.58
C ASP A 167 2.65 16.47 0.83
N ILE A 168 1.33 16.67 0.99
CA ILE A 168 0.65 16.45 2.28
C ILE A 168 0.76 14.98 2.68
N LEU A 169 0.43 14.05 1.78
CA LEU A 169 0.52 12.61 2.05
C LEU A 169 1.95 12.20 2.43
N ASP A 170 2.94 12.61 1.65
CA ASP A 170 4.35 12.34 1.92
C ASP A 170 4.78 12.88 3.28
N ARG A 171 4.41 14.12 3.59
CA ARG A 171 4.76 14.76 4.86
C ARG A 171 4.16 14.02 6.05
N VAL A 172 2.86 13.69 6.02
CA VAL A 172 2.22 13.03 7.16
C VAL A 172 2.74 11.61 7.36
N MET A 173 3.01 10.87 6.28
CA MET A 173 3.58 9.52 6.35
C MET A 173 5.02 9.52 6.88
N LEU A 174 5.88 10.42 6.39
CA LEU A 174 7.26 10.54 6.84
C LEU A 174 7.37 11.06 8.28
N GLU A 175 6.52 12.03 8.66
CA GLU A 175 6.46 12.50 10.05
C GLU A 175 5.86 11.45 10.99
N GLY A 176 4.85 10.68 10.53
CA GLY A 176 4.32 9.53 11.25
C GLY A 176 5.40 8.50 11.52
N ALA A 177 6.25 8.22 10.53
CA ALA A 177 7.39 7.33 10.68
C ALA A 177 8.39 7.85 11.70
N LYS A 178 8.73 9.13 11.64
CA LYS A 178 9.60 9.78 12.62
C LYS A 178 9.04 9.67 14.04
N LYS A 179 7.73 9.85 14.24
CA LYS A 179 7.07 9.69 15.55
C LYS A 179 7.13 8.25 16.06
N ALA A 180 6.94 7.28 15.18
CA ALA A 180 7.07 5.84 15.49
C ALA A 180 8.53 5.38 15.68
N GLY A 181 9.51 6.28 15.55
CA GLY A 181 10.94 5.92 15.60
C GLY A 181 11.37 5.02 14.44
N ARG A 182 10.73 5.16 13.27
CA ARG A 182 10.98 4.38 12.05
C ARG A 182 11.48 5.24 10.91
N VAL A 183 12.17 4.58 9.99
CA VAL A 183 12.47 5.13 8.66
C VAL A 183 11.43 4.56 7.70
N LEU A 184 10.92 5.41 6.82
CA LEU A 184 9.95 5.04 5.79
C LEU A 184 10.45 5.55 4.45
N PHE A 185 10.30 4.73 3.41
CA PHE A 185 10.69 5.03 2.04
C PHE A 185 9.43 5.10 1.17
N PRO A 186 9.08 6.28 0.65
CA PRO A 186 8.08 6.40 -0.40
C PRO A 186 8.63 5.80 -1.70
N LEU A 187 7.87 4.94 -2.38
CA LEU A 187 8.32 4.39 -3.66
C LEU A 187 8.32 5.51 -4.73
N PRO A 188 9.39 5.72 -5.50
CA PRO A 188 9.41 6.80 -6.48
C PRO A 188 8.38 6.64 -7.60
N GLN A 189 8.13 5.40 -8.05
CA GLN A 189 7.24 5.10 -9.17
C GLN A 189 5.75 5.22 -8.83
N GLU A 190 5.39 5.22 -7.55
CA GLU A 190 4.02 5.07 -7.07
C GLU A 190 3.76 6.04 -5.91
N TRP A 191 2.94 7.07 -6.12
CA TRP A 191 2.65 8.08 -5.10
C TRP A 191 1.92 7.51 -3.86
N TRP A 192 1.29 6.34 -3.97
CA TRP A 192 0.51 5.71 -2.91
C TRP A 192 1.33 4.74 -2.03
N ASP A 193 2.47 4.23 -2.51
CA ASP A 193 3.22 3.18 -1.82
C ASP A 193 4.26 3.75 -0.87
N TYR A 194 4.17 3.30 0.38
CA TYR A 194 5.14 3.58 1.44
C TYR A 194 5.58 2.28 2.11
N ARG A 195 6.90 2.14 2.33
CA ARG A 195 7.47 0.90 2.85
C ARG A 195 8.59 1.13 3.86
N LEU A 196 8.75 0.17 4.77
CA LEU A 196 9.96 0.11 5.60
C LEU A 196 11.20 -0.16 4.70
N PRO A 197 12.42 0.10 5.20
CA PRO A 197 13.64 -0.06 4.41
C PRO A 197 13.85 -1.49 3.92
N THR A 198 14.37 -1.67 2.70
CA THR A 198 14.62 -2.98 2.11
C THR A 198 15.56 -3.83 2.96
N GLU A 199 16.64 -3.24 3.46
CA GLU A 199 17.59 -3.85 4.38
C GLU A 199 16.97 -4.25 5.72
N PHE A 200 15.82 -3.66 6.08
CA PHE A 200 15.06 -4.02 7.28
C PHE A 200 14.11 -5.18 7.00
N PHE A 201 13.19 -5.02 6.04
CA PHE A 201 12.17 -6.05 5.80
C PHE A 201 12.75 -7.33 5.18
N SER A 202 13.84 -7.26 4.42
CA SER A 202 14.50 -8.45 3.85
C SER A 202 15.09 -9.40 4.92
N GLN A 203 15.21 -8.96 6.17
CA GLN A 203 15.57 -9.83 7.28
C GLN A 203 14.44 -10.80 7.67
N TYR A 204 13.20 -10.54 7.26
CA TYR A 204 12.01 -11.33 7.57
C TYR A 204 11.55 -12.18 6.39
N ALA A 205 11.02 -13.36 6.70
CA ALA A 205 10.42 -14.23 5.72
C ALA A 205 9.13 -13.60 5.17
N PRO A 206 8.87 -13.69 3.86
CA PRO A 206 7.55 -13.35 3.35
C PRO A 206 6.53 -14.36 3.89
N LEU A 207 5.31 -13.89 4.12
CA LEU A 207 4.18 -14.67 4.59
C LEU A 207 3.44 -15.29 3.40
N SER A 208 3.33 -16.60 3.44
CA SER A 208 2.35 -17.36 2.66
C SER A 208 1.04 -17.52 3.44
N GLU A 209 -0.05 -17.83 2.76
CA GLU A 209 -1.35 -18.19 3.37
C GLU A 209 -1.21 -19.29 4.44
N ALA A 210 -0.32 -20.25 4.21
CA ALA A 210 -0.05 -21.35 5.15
C ALA A 210 0.63 -20.90 6.46
N ASN A 211 1.24 -19.71 6.48
CA ASN A 211 1.83 -19.13 7.69
C ASN A 211 0.77 -18.41 8.55
N LEU A 212 -0.42 -18.15 8.01
CA LEU A 212 -1.47 -17.39 8.67
C LEU A 212 -2.54 -18.31 9.29
N PRO A 213 -3.03 -17.96 10.50
CA PRO A 213 -4.28 -18.48 11.03
C PRO A 213 -5.44 -18.27 10.02
N PRO A 214 -6.45 -19.16 9.97
CA PRO A 214 -7.52 -19.11 8.97
C PRO A 214 -8.29 -17.78 8.88
N ASP A 215 -8.38 -17.06 9.98
CA ASP A 215 -9.05 -15.76 10.10
C ASP A 215 -8.22 -14.58 9.57
N LEU A 216 -6.88 -14.72 9.48
CA LEU A 216 -5.97 -13.70 8.94
C LEU A 216 -5.67 -13.91 7.45
N ARG A 217 -6.12 -15.03 6.86
CA ARG A 217 -5.89 -15.38 5.45
C ARG A 217 -6.60 -14.44 4.50
N LEU A 218 -5.95 -14.15 3.38
CA LEU A 218 -6.48 -13.23 2.36
C LEU A 218 -7.21 -13.95 1.24
N LEU A 219 -6.94 -15.25 1.03
CA LEU A 219 -7.48 -16.06 -0.07
C LEU A 219 -8.53 -17.09 0.39
#